data_AF-A0A7X7JV77-F1
#
_entry.id   AF-A0A7X7JV77-F1
#
_cell.length_a   1.000
_cell.length_b   1.000
_cell.length_c   1.000
_cell.angle_alpha   90.00
_cell.angle_beta   90.00
_cell.angle_gamma   90.00
#
_symmetry.space_group_name_H-M   'P 1'
#
loop_
_entity.id
_entity.type
_entity.pdbx_description
1 polymer ?
#
loop_
_entity_poly.entity_id
_entity_poly.type
_entity_poly.pdbx_seq_one_letter_code
_entity_poly.pdbx_strand_id
1 'polypeptide(L)'
;WKPFAIETAIIGADERGIYLEQRFVVGGEVHARGVVQGRFIQRGHGALKIPALVDVLSEAGIDVELPPMPEDAARWSQRNALPPSKAPAPSHWGGRKPC
;
A
#
# COMPACT_ATOMS: atom_id res chain seq x y z
N TRP A 1 -30.84 -6.54 1.36
CA TRP A 1 -29.39 -6.45 1.08
C TRP A 1 -29.14 -5.10 0.42
N LYS A 2 -28.26 -4.27 0.98
CA LYS A 2 -27.82 -3.03 0.30
C LYS A 2 -26.53 -3.35 -0.45
N PRO A 3 -26.39 -2.99 -1.74
CA PRO A 3 -25.12 -3.11 -2.42
C PRO A 3 -24.08 -2.23 -1.71
N PHE A 4 -22.88 -2.76 -1.51
CA PHE A 4 -21.73 -1.99 -1.08
C PHE A 4 -20.67 -2.05 -2.17
N ALA A 5 -19.91 -0.97 -2.33
CA ALA A 5 -18.74 -0.90 -3.19
C ALA A 5 -17.47 -0.96 -2.33
N ILE A 6 -16.43 -1.59 -2.88
CA ILE A 6 -15.07 -1.49 -2.36
C ILE A 6 -14.26 -0.69 -3.36
N GLU A 7 -13.82 0.49 -2.96
CA GLU A 7 -12.97 1.37 -3.76
C GLU A 7 -11.53 1.24 -3.28
N THR A 8 -10.57 1.25 -4.20
CA THR A 8 -9.13 1.20 -3.87
C THR A 8 -8.38 2.17 -4.76
N ALA A 9 -7.58 3.04 -4.15
CA ALA A 9 -6.76 4.01 -4.88
C ALA A 9 -5.39 4.15 -4.23
N ILE A 10 -4.36 4.40 -5.04
CA ILE A 10 -3.06 4.86 -4.55
C ILE A 10 -3.27 6.27 -4.00
N ILE A 11 -2.88 6.47 -2.75
CA ILE A 11 -2.91 7.77 -2.08
C ILE A 11 -1.53 8.39 -1.96
N GLY A 12 -0.46 7.63 -2.17
CA GLY A 12 0.90 8.17 -2.21
C GLY A 12 1.95 7.07 -2.21
N ALA A 13 3.21 7.47 -2.20
CA ALA A 13 4.34 6.58 -2.10
C ALA A 13 5.48 7.21 -1.29
N ASP A 14 6.37 6.36 -0.78
CA ASP A 14 7.68 6.75 -0.30
C ASP A 14 8.77 5.95 -1.03
N GLU A 15 10.01 6.02 -0.58
CA GLU A 15 11.12 5.28 -1.20
C GLU A 15 10.90 3.75 -1.20
N ARG A 16 10.15 3.22 -0.24
CA ARG A 16 10.05 1.79 0.08
C ARG A 16 8.75 1.15 -0.38
N GLY A 17 7.69 1.92 -0.60
CA GLY A 17 6.38 1.36 -0.92
C GLY A 17 5.35 2.37 -1.40
N ILE A 18 4.26 1.83 -1.94
CA ILE A 18 3.04 2.56 -2.25
C ILE A 18 2.05 2.43 -1.10
N TYR A 19 1.15 3.39 -0.99
CA TYR A 19 0.09 3.41 0.01
C TYR A 19 -1.25 3.45 -0.70
N LEU A 20 -2.11 2.50 -0.37
CA LEU A 20 -3.45 2.37 -0.92
C LEU A 20 -4.45 2.76 0.16
N GLU A 21 -5.47 3.53 -0.17
CA GLU A 21 -6.67 3.64 0.66
C GLU A 21 -7.74 2.71 0.09
N GLN A 22 -8.27 1.84 0.96
CA GLN A 22 -9.39 0.98 0.67
C GLN A 22 -10.62 1.54 1.38
N ARG A 23 -11.71 1.78 0.66
CA ARG A 23 -12.96 2.34 1.19
C ARG A 23 -14.12 1.38 0.98
N PHE A 24 -14.96 1.24 2.00
CA PHE A 24 -16.20 0.48 1.96
C PHE A 24 -17.36 1.46 1.89
N VAL A 25 -18.07 1.50 0.76
CA VAL A 25 -19.01 2.56 0.40
C VAL A 25 -20.42 2.00 0.28
N VAL A 26 -21.39 2.65 0.93
CA VAL A 26 -22.82 2.31 0.81
C VAL A 26 -23.60 3.59 0.52
N GLY A 27 -24.31 3.62 -0.61
CA GLY A 27 -25.08 4.80 -1.02
C GLY A 27 -24.23 6.06 -1.27
N GLY A 28 -22.96 5.90 -1.64
CA GLY A 28 -22.01 7.00 -1.87
C GLY A 28 -21.25 7.46 -0.63
N GLU A 29 -21.60 6.94 0.56
CA GLU A 29 -20.97 7.33 1.82
C GLU A 29 -19.90 6.31 2.26
N VAL A 30 -18.79 6.77 2.85
CA VAL A 30 -17.73 5.91 3.37
C VAL A 30 -18.10 5.38 4.75
N HIS A 31 -18.32 4.07 4.86
CA HIS A 31 -18.65 3.40 6.12
C HIS A 31 -17.43 2.84 6.85
N ALA A 32 -16.39 2.46 6.10
CA ALA A 32 -15.12 2.05 6.67
C ALA A 32 -13.99 2.39 5.68
N ARG A 33 -12.79 2.58 6.22
CA ARG A 33 -11.58 2.75 5.42
C ARG A 33 -10.38 2.08 6.06
N GLY A 34 -9.41 1.70 5.24
CA GLY A 34 -8.12 1.20 5.67
C GLY A 34 -7.00 1.73 4.78
N VAL A 35 -5.80 1.88 5.35
CA VAL A 35 -4.58 2.17 4.59
C VAL A 35 -3.76 0.88 4.50
N VAL A 36 -3.29 0.56 3.30
CA VAL A 36 -2.44 -0.61 3.02
C VAL A 36 -1.11 -0.14 2.48
N GLN A 37 -0.01 -0.56 3.10
CA GLN A 37 1.34 -0.38 2.55
C GLN A 37 1.66 -1.55 1.62
N GLY A 38 1.85 -1.26 0.33
CA GLY A 38 2.33 -2.20 -0.68
C GLY A 38 3.82 -2.08 -0.91
N ARG A 39 4.53 -3.21 -1.01
CA ARG A 39 5.94 -3.29 -1.39
C ARG A 39 6.10 -4.14 -2.64
N PHE A 40 7.02 -3.74 -3.50
CA PHE A 40 7.36 -4.50 -4.69
C PHE A 40 8.58 -5.38 -4.42
N ILE A 41 8.55 -6.60 -4.95
CA ILE A 41 9.65 -7.56 -4.82
C ILE A 41 10.13 -7.92 -6.21
N GLN A 42 11.40 -7.64 -6.50
CA GLN A 42 12.06 -8.14 -7.69
C GLN A 42 12.56 -9.56 -7.43
N ARG A 43 12.17 -10.48 -8.31
CA ARG A 43 12.58 -11.88 -8.24
C ARG A 43 14.11 -11.97 -8.22
N GLY A 44 14.66 -12.71 -7.26
CA GLY A 44 16.10 -12.88 -7.08
C GLY A 44 16.85 -11.70 -6.44
N HIS A 45 16.23 -10.52 -6.31
CA HIS A 45 16.90 -9.30 -5.84
C HIS A 45 16.28 -8.72 -4.56
N GLY A 46 15.07 -9.15 -4.19
CA GLY A 46 14.40 -8.76 -2.96
C GLY A 46 13.54 -7.50 -3.14
N ALA A 47 13.41 -6.69 -2.10
CA ALA A 47 12.55 -5.50 -2.13
C ALA A 47 13.06 -4.46 -3.14
N LEU A 48 12.18 -4.01 -4.03
CA LEU A 48 12.42 -2.99 -5.02
C LEU A 48 11.97 -1.63 -4.48
N LYS A 49 12.81 -0.60 -4.62
CA LYS A 49 12.47 0.77 -4.25
C LYS A 49 11.53 1.39 -5.29
N ILE A 50 10.66 2.29 -4.85
CA ILE A 50 9.66 2.91 -5.75
C ILE A 50 10.27 3.70 -6.91
N PRO A 51 11.34 4.52 -6.74
CA PRO A 51 11.96 5.20 -7.88
C PRO A 51 12.43 4.23 -8.97
N ALA A 52 13.11 3.14 -8.59
CA ALA A 52 13.55 2.13 -9.54
C ALA A 52 12.38 1.39 -10.23
N LEU A 53 11.25 1.22 -9.54
CA LEU A 53 10.04 0.69 -10.18
C LEU A 53 9.49 1.66 -11.23
N VAL A 54 9.42 2.96 -10.91
CA VAL A 54 8.95 3.99 -11.85
C VAL A 54 9.84 4.02 -13.09
N ASP A 55 11.17 3.95 -12.92
CA ASP A 55 12.11 3.90 -14.04
C ASP A 55 11.84 2.69 -14.96
N VAL A 56 11.69 1.49 -14.38
CA VAL A 56 11.39 0.25 -15.13
C VAL A 56 10.04 0.34 -15.86
N LEU A 57 9.03 0.95 -15.25
CA LEU A 57 7.72 1.13 -15.89
C LEU A 57 7.79 2.15 -17.04
N SER A 58 8.53 3.24 -16.87
CA SER A 58 8.75 4.23 -17.91
C SER A 58 9.50 3.64 -19.10
N GLU A 59 10.53 2.82 -18.86
CA GLU A 59 11.23 2.05 -19.92
C GLU A 59 10.29 1.11 -20.68
N ALA A 60 9.24 0.60 -20.03
CA ALA A 60 8.19 -0.22 -20.64
C ALA A 60 7.09 0.61 -21.33
N GLY A 61 7.22 1.94 -21.40
CA GLY A 61 6.21 2.85 -21.97
C GLY A 61 5.00 3.09 -21.08
N ILE A 62 5.13 2.85 -19.77
CA ILE A 62 4.10 3.07 -18.77
C ILE A 62 4.52 4.25 -17.89
N ASP A 63 3.95 5.43 -18.16
CA ASP A 63 4.15 6.58 -17.31
C ASP A 63 3.27 6.50 -16.07
N VAL A 64 3.91 6.53 -14.90
CA VAL A 64 3.24 6.49 -13.60
C VAL A 64 3.40 7.83 -12.90
N GLU A 65 2.29 8.54 -12.74
CA GLU A 65 2.23 9.70 -11.86
C GLU A 65 1.67 9.26 -10.50
N LEU A 66 2.52 9.34 -9.47
CA LEU A 66 2.11 9.02 -8.10
C LEU A 66 1.60 10.30 -7.42
N PRO A 67 0.43 10.26 -6.74
CA PRO A 67 -0.07 11.43 -6.04
C PRO A 67 0.88 11.82 -4.88
N PRO A 68 0.94 13.12 -4.53
CA PRO A 68 1.73 13.57 -3.39
C PRO A 68 1.22 12.90 -2.11
N MET A 69 2.14 12.36 -1.32
CA MET A 69 1.83 11.62 -0.11
C MET A 69 1.12 12.50 0.95
N PRO A 70 -0.12 12.18 1.37
CA PRO A 70 -0.82 12.91 2.41
C PRO A 70 -0.09 12.83 3.75
N GLU A 71 -0.14 13.90 4.53
CA GLU A 71 0.57 14.00 5.81
C GLU A 71 0.14 12.91 6.81
N ASP A 72 -1.16 12.60 6.87
CA ASP A 72 -1.69 11.52 7.72
C ASP A 72 -1.15 10.15 7.32
N ALA A 73 -1.06 9.88 6.01
CA ALA A 73 -0.50 8.63 5.49
C ALA A 73 1.01 8.53 5.78
N ALA A 74 1.73 9.65 5.68
CA ALA A 74 3.15 9.73 6.04
C ALA A 74 3.38 9.45 7.54
N ARG A 75 2.58 10.06 8.42
CA ARG A 75 2.64 9.77 9.87
C ARG A 75 2.27 8.33 10.18
N TRP A 76 1.24 7.80 9.54
CA TRP A 76 0.84 6.40 9.71
C TRP A 76 1.96 5.46 9.28
N SER A 77 2.60 5.72 8.14
CA SER A 77 3.74 4.95 7.63
C SER A 77 4.88 4.87 8.64
N GLN A 78 5.29 6.01 9.19
CA GLN A 78 6.40 6.08 10.16
C GLN A 78 6.11 5.24 11.41
N ARG A 79 4.86 5.26 11.89
CA ARG A 79 4.43 4.49 13.07
C ARG A 79 4.26 3.00 12.80
N ASN A 80 3.92 2.63 11.56
CA ASN A 80 3.59 1.27 11.16
C ASN A 80 4.63 0.68 10.21
N ALA A 81 5.86 1.19 10.25
CA ALA A 81 6.91 0.81 9.32
C ALA A 81 7.18 -0.70 9.41
N LEU A 82 6.97 -1.40 8.29
CA LEU A 82 7.30 -2.81 8.20
C LEU A 82 8.82 -3.02 8.36
N PRO A 83 9.25 -4.15 8.95
CA PRO A 83 10.66 -4.46 9.14
C PRO A 83 11.51 -4.31 7.87
N PRO A 84 12.83 -4.07 8.01
CA PRO A 84 13.76 -4.01 6.88
C PRO A 84 13.73 -5.27 6.03
N SER A 85 14.24 -5.18 4.80
CA SER A 85 14.37 -6.35 3.93
C SER A 85 15.18 -7.45 4.64
N LYS A 86 14.72 -8.70 4.49
CA LYS A 86 15.29 -9.92 5.10
C LYS A 86 15.08 -10.07 6.63
N ALA A 87 14.53 -9.08 7.33
CA ALA A 87 14.12 -9.26 8.71
C ALA A 87 12.83 -10.12 8.79
N PRO A 88 12.71 -11.05 9.76
CA PRO A 88 11.47 -11.78 9.99
C PRO A 88 10.30 -10.83 10.28
N ALA A 89 9.17 -11.05 9.62
CA ALA A 89 7.91 -10.33 9.86
C ALA A 89 6.75 -11.32 10.02
N PRO A 90 6.74 -12.11 11.11
CA PRO A 90 5.73 -13.15 11.31
C PRO A 90 4.33 -12.56 11.54
N SER A 91 3.32 -13.17 10.94
CA SER A 91 1.91 -12.77 11.13
C SER A 91 1.36 -13.38 12.42
N HIS A 92 1.54 -12.69 13.55
CA HIS A 92 1.02 -13.12 14.84
C HIS A 92 -0.31 -12.44 15.18
N TRP A 93 -1.36 -13.24 15.33
CA TRP A 93 -2.72 -12.76 15.66
C TRP A 93 -3.16 -13.08 17.10
N GLY A 94 -2.22 -13.54 17.94
CA GLY A 94 -2.50 -13.90 19.33
C GLY A 94 -3.42 -15.12 19.47
N GLY A 95 -3.23 -16.14 18.62
CA GLY A 95 -4.07 -17.35 18.59
C GLY A 95 -5.38 -17.19 17.80
N ARG A 96 -5.74 -15.98 17.36
CA ARG A 96 -6.87 -15.77 16.45
C ARG A 96 -6.50 -16.21 15.03
N LYS A 97 -7.44 -16.83 14.33
CA LYS A 97 -7.31 -17.08 12.88
C LYS A 97 -7.90 -15.87 12.14
N PRO A 98 -7.13 -15.13 11.34
CA PRO A 98 -7.71 -14.09 10.48
C PRO A 98 -8.70 -14.73 9.49
N CYS A 99 -9.76 -14.00 9.19
CA CYS A 99 -10.89 -14.44 8.37
C CYS A 99 -10.49 -14.67 6.90
#